data_AF-W6A8Y5-F1
#
_entry.id   AF-W6A8Y5-F1
#
_cell.length_a   1.000
_cell.length_b   1.000
_cell.length_c   1.000
_cell.angle_alpha   90.00
_cell.angle_beta   90.00
_cell.angle_gamma   90.00
#
_symmetry.space_group_name_H-M   'P 1'
#
loop_
_entity.id
_entity.type
_entity.pdbx_description
1 polymer ?
#
loop_
_entity_poly.entity_id
_entity_poly.type
_entity_poly.pdbx_seq_one_letter_code
_entity_poly.pdbx_strand_id
1 'polypeptide(L)'
;MITNLLANIPAPGTPIDDFLKNQAQNDRFWGWMPIYPLFIFAGVIAVLIASIIKFRMRNIPLQELGMSIFIIIPTGLVGASVLGKFDLLYNNWRVWELLFFWQPGMSIFGGLIFGGACGFAWFYKKGQHYRISTWVYADCIIPNVFLGQAIGRWGNLFNHEIMGRETSLKSLLKWLPDWIVSKLWYPINPSPDALPTDQWYVIYREPLFLYESIGCFALFILTTFFIANLGRFFSKKPWKIYPKDYPYNKWVNQDNIEISDYQRPIRYRKKTKNGIEMLSIGFWESWNKAYYLKMLDKDQIIYFTNKEIEIDKNFQSKVTQLEKIKSNKSLSLQTLNNSFAKQVKKITTKDEKKALKKSKKIEEKKIIKEYQPKIKSLKSELSWFSRCWKADSRELYQANNPNNYFIVHCGTQTGFYLFSYMVLRWVLETRRTDVELVIKHYFVADMLLFALFALFALFFIVFAQVISPKKYRKIDWLYEKSY
;
A
#
# COMPACT_ATOMS: atom_id res chain seq x y z
N MET A 1 17.85 -21.90 38.47
CA MET A 1 17.50 -21.39 37.13
C MET A 1 16.12 -21.89 36.72
N ILE A 2 15.90 -23.21 36.60
CA ILE A 2 14.55 -23.81 36.41
C ILE A 2 13.55 -23.43 37.52
N THR A 3 14.04 -23.25 38.75
CA THR A 3 13.23 -22.86 39.93
C THR A 3 12.49 -21.52 39.78
N ASN A 4 13.04 -20.53 39.07
CA ASN A 4 12.34 -19.26 38.81
C ASN A 4 11.32 -19.38 37.67
N LEU A 5 11.52 -20.30 36.74
CA LEU A 5 10.58 -20.58 35.66
C LEU A 5 9.32 -21.28 36.19
N LEU A 6 9.52 -22.23 37.11
CA LEU A 6 8.44 -22.95 37.80
C LEU A 6 7.58 -22.06 38.70
N ALA A 7 8.14 -20.94 39.21
CA ALA A 7 7.37 -19.96 39.98
C ALA A 7 6.33 -19.20 39.12
N ASN A 8 6.50 -19.17 37.80
CA ASN A 8 5.60 -18.54 36.83
C ASN A 8 4.69 -19.56 36.12
N ILE A 9 4.57 -20.78 36.66
CA ILE A 9 3.71 -21.84 36.15
C ILE A 9 2.75 -22.22 37.29
N PRO A 10 1.44 -22.35 37.03
CA PRO A 10 0.49 -22.72 38.07
C PRO A 10 0.88 -24.07 38.67
N ALA A 11 0.93 -24.16 40.00
CA ALA A 11 1.16 -25.42 40.68
C ALA A 11 -0.06 -26.35 40.50
N PRO A 12 0.13 -27.69 40.45
CA PRO A 12 -1.00 -28.62 40.37
C PRO A 12 -2.01 -28.34 41.51
N GLY A 13 -3.25 -28.02 41.16
CA GLY A 13 -4.32 -27.69 42.12
C GLY A 13 -4.57 -26.21 42.42
N THR A 14 -3.79 -25.27 41.87
CA THR A 14 -4.15 -23.83 41.98
C THR A 14 -5.33 -23.48 41.07
N PRO A 15 -6.34 -22.71 41.54
CA PRO A 15 -7.38 -22.16 40.67
C PRO A 15 -6.76 -21.33 39.56
N ILE A 16 -6.90 -21.79 38.31
CA ILE A 16 -6.27 -21.16 37.15
C ILE A 16 -6.79 -19.74 36.91
N ASP A 17 -8.03 -19.45 37.28
CA ASP A 17 -8.61 -18.10 37.16
C ASP A 17 -7.82 -17.07 37.98
N ASP A 18 -7.39 -17.43 39.19
CA ASP A 18 -6.62 -16.52 40.05
C ASP A 18 -5.17 -16.40 39.58
N PHE A 19 -4.60 -17.49 39.05
CA PHE A 19 -3.29 -17.47 38.41
C PHE A 19 -3.28 -16.57 37.15
N LEU A 20 -4.28 -16.71 36.27
CA LEU A 20 -4.43 -15.92 35.05
C LEU A 20 -4.71 -14.44 35.37
N LYS A 21 -5.48 -14.13 36.42
CA LYS A 21 -5.67 -12.75 36.90
C LYS A 21 -4.36 -12.13 37.37
N ASN A 22 -3.56 -12.87 38.15
CA ASN A 22 -2.25 -12.40 38.62
C ASN A 22 -1.28 -12.20 37.46
N GLN A 23 -1.28 -13.09 36.48
CA GLN A 23 -0.46 -12.96 35.28
C GLN A 23 -0.88 -11.74 34.44
N ALA A 24 -2.19 -11.55 34.21
CA ALA A 24 -2.72 -10.37 33.53
C ALA A 24 -2.47 -9.06 34.28
N GLN A 25 -2.22 -9.11 35.59
CA GLN A 25 -1.78 -7.97 36.39
C GLN A 25 -0.26 -7.72 36.25
N ASN A 26 0.54 -8.79 36.15
CA ASN A 26 1.99 -8.72 35.94
C ASN A 26 2.37 -8.26 34.52
N ASP A 27 1.51 -8.50 33.51
CA ASP A 27 1.68 -8.03 32.14
C ASP A 27 1.17 -6.59 31.90
N ARG A 28 1.14 -5.79 32.98
CA ARG A 28 0.84 -4.36 32.97
C ARG A 28 2.07 -3.53 33.30
N PHE A 29 2.27 -2.49 32.51
CA PHE A 29 3.22 -1.44 32.84
C PHE A 29 2.72 -0.67 34.06
N TRP A 30 3.52 -0.67 35.13
CA TRP A 30 3.22 0.00 36.41
C TRP A 30 1.91 -0.48 37.08
N GLY A 31 1.40 -1.65 36.69
CA GLY A 31 0.19 -2.25 37.28
C GLY A 31 -1.16 -1.76 36.73
N TRP A 32 -1.20 -0.73 35.88
CA TRP A 32 -2.46 -0.12 35.41
C TRP A 32 -2.66 -0.16 33.89
N MET A 33 -1.59 -0.18 33.08
CA MET A 33 -1.70 -0.15 31.62
C MET A 33 -1.21 -1.46 30.99
N PRO A 34 -2.00 -2.14 30.14
CA PRO A 34 -1.52 -3.33 29.43
C PRO A 34 -0.27 -3.04 28.59
N ILE A 35 0.68 -3.98 28.55
CA ILE A 35 1.93 -3.81 27.80
C ILE A 35 1.70 -3.87 26.28
N TYR A 36 0.71 -4.64 25.81
CA TYR A 36 0.43 -4.81 24.38
C TYR A 36 0.20 -3.47 23.62
N PRO A 37 -0.72 -2.58 24.04
CA PRO A 37 -0.92 -1.29 23.39
C PRO A 37 0.32 -0.39 23.37
N LEU A 38 1.21 -0.48 24.37
CA LEU A 38 2.47 0.27 24.39
C LEU A 38 3.38 -0.12 23.23
N PHE A 39 3.52 -1.43 22.96
CA PHE A 39 4.31 -1.91 21.82
C PHE A 39 3.69 -1.53 20.49
N ILE A 40 2.36 -1.59 20.36
CA ILE A 40 1.66 -1.13 19.16
C ILE A 40 1.92 0.37 18.94
N PHE A 41 1.78 1.18 19.98
CA PHE A 41 2.02 2.62 19.91
C PHE A 41 3.48 2.96 19.58
N ALA A 42 4.44 2.30 20.22
CA ALA A 42 5.86 2.41 19.91
C ALA A 42 6.15 2.03 18.44
N GLY A 43 5.50 0.98 17.94
CA GLY A 43 5.55 0.58 16.54
C GLY A 43 5.07 1.69 15.60
N VAL A 44 3.93 2.32 15.91
CA VAL A 44 3.40 3.47 15.13
C VAL A 44 4.40 4.64 15.13
N ILE A 45 4.96 5.00 16.29
CA ILE A 45 5.98 6.06 16.38
C ILE A 45 7.19 5.73 15.51
N ALA A 46 7.69 4.49 15.56
CA ALA A 46 8.83 4.06 14.75
C ALA A 46 8.56 4.18 13.24
N VAL A 47 7.36 3.79 12.80
CA VAL A 47 6.90 3.97 11.40
C VAL A 47 6.87 5.45 11.03
N LEU A 48 6.35 6.31 11.90
CA LEU A 48 6.25 7.74 11.66
C LEU A 48 7.63 8.40 11.55
N ILE A 49 8.55 8.09 12.46
CA ILE A 49 9.93 8.62 12.43
C ILE A 49 10.63 8.20 11.13
N ALA A 50 10.58 6.90 10.78
CA ALA A 50 11.17 6.41 9.54
C ALA A 50 10.55 7.07 8.29
N SER A 51 9.25 7.30 8.31
CA SER A 51 8.53 7.97 7.21
C SER A 51 8.90 9.45 7.11
N ILE A 52 9.00 10.18 8.24
CA ILE A 52 9.46 11.58 8.27
C ILE A 52 10.87 11.70 7.68
N ILE A 53 11.77 10.79 8.05
CA ILE A 53 13.13 10.75 7.47
C ILE A 53 13.03 10.61 5.95
N LYS A 54 12.26 9.64 5.43
CA LYS A 54 12.10 9.45 3.98
C LYS A 54 11.45 10.65 3.28
N PHE A 55 10.48 11.32 3.89
CA PHE A 55 9.84 12.51 3.33
C PHE A 55 10.79 13.70 3.27
N ARG A 56 11.51 13.98 4.37
CA ARG A 56 12.51 15.06 4.44
C ARG A 56 13.61 14.85 3.44
N MET A 57 14.10 13.63 3.41
CA MET A 57 15.04 13.20 2.42
C MET A 57 14.41 13.55 1.01
N ARG A 58 13.18 13.16 0.66
CA ARG A 58 12.64 13.36 -0.71
C ARG A 58 12.21 14.81 -0.97
N ASN A 59 12.48 15.75 -0.07
CA ASN A 59 11.95 17.11 -0.11
C ASN A 59 10.44 17.11 -0.41
N ILE A 60 9.69 16.26 0.29
CA ILE A 60 8.23 16.18 0.25
C ILE A 60 7.68 16.92 1.47
N PRO A 61 6.66 17.78 1.31
CA PRO A 61 6.06 18.50 2.43
C PRO A 61 5.55 17.56 3.52
N LEU A 62 5.99 17.77 4.78
CA LEU A 62 5.58 16.96 5.93
C LEU A 62 4.14 17.21 6.38
N GLN A 63 3.56 18.36 6.02
CA GLN A 63 2.17 18.70 6.34
C GLN A 63 1.20 17.62 5.87
N GLU A 64 1.42 17.06 4.68
CA GLU A 64 0.53 16.05 4.11
C GLU A 64 0.61 14.72 4.86
N LEU A 65 1.78 14.37 5.40
CA LEU A 65 1.94 13.21 6.30
C LEU A 65 1.20 13.46 7.61
N GLY A 66 1.34 14.64 8.22
CA GLY A 66 0.64 15.00 9.46
C GLY A 66 -0.89 14.91 9.31
N MET A 67 -1.45 15.51 8.25
CA MET A 67 -2.88 15.45 7.97
C MET A 67 -3.36 14.02 7.69
N SER A 68 -2.54 13.20 7.03
CA SER A 68 -2.90 11.80 6.76
C SER A 68 -3.09 10.99 8.04
N ILE A 69 -2.37 11.29 9.13
CA ILE A 69 -2.50 10.59 10.42
C ILE A 69 -3.91 10.80 11.01
N PHE A 70 -4.39 12.05 11.00
CA PHE A 70 -5.73 12.41 11.48
C PHE A 70 -6.86 11.82 10.65
N ILE A 71 -6.57 11.35 9.43
CA ILE A 71 -7.53 10.69 8.56
C ILE A 71 -7.42 9.17 8.71
N ILE A 72 -6.22 8.61 8.54
CA ILE A 72 -5.95 7.18 8.44
C ILE A 72 -6.20 6.47 9.77
N ILE A 73 -5.75 7.03 10.90
CA ILE A 73 -5.89 6.34 12.20
C ILE A 73 -7.36 6.23 12.60
N PRO A 74 -8.17 7.31 12.63
CA PRO A 74 -9.58 7.20 13.01
C PRO A 74 -10.39 6.32 12.04
N THR A 75 -10.19 6.50 10.73
CA THR A 75 -10.91 5.68 9.73
C THR A 75 -10.50 4.22 9.79
N GLY A 76 -9.22 3.92 10.08
CA GLY A 76 -8.74 2.57 10.33
C GLY A 76 -9.36 1.94 11.57
N LEU A 77 -9.44 2.66 12.69
CA LEU A 77 -10.09 2.16 13.92
C LEU A 77 -11.58 1.86 13.68
N VAL A 78 -12.29 2.77 13.01
CA VAL A 78 -13.70 2.57 12.66
C VAL A 78 -13.86 1.38 11.72
N GLY A 79 -13.05 1.29 10.65
CA GLY A 79 -13.10 0.17 9.72
C GLY A 79 -12.80 -1.18 10.37
N ALA A 80 -11.83 -1.21 11.29
CA ALA A 80 -11.49 -2.40 12.05
C ALA A 80 -12.67 -2.87 12.91
N SER A 81 -13.35 -1.96 13.61
CA SER A 81 -14.54 -2.27 14.39
C SER A 81 -15.70 -2.76 13.50
N VAL A 82 -15.96 -2.09 12.38
CA VAL A 82 -17.07 -2.43 11.47
C VAL A 82 -16.90 -3.83 10.87
N LEU A 83 -15.72 -4.17 10.33
CA LEU A 83 -15.51 -5.50 9.76
C LEU A 83 -15.32 -6.58 10.83
N GLY A 84 -14.75 -6.25 11.99
CA GLY A 84 -14.56 -7.22 13.07
C GLY A 84 -15.86 -7.64 13.76
N LYS A 85 -16.90 -6.81 13.69
CA LYS A 85 -18.23 -7.08 14.25
C LYS A 85 -19.27 -7.46 13.18
N PHE A 86 -18.86 -7.61 11.92
CA PHE A 86 -19.80 -7.84 10.83
C PHE A 86 -20.57 -9.16 11.01
N ASP A 87 -19.90 -10.22 11.48
CA ASP A 87 -20.56 -11.51 11.76
C ASP A 87 -21.50 -11.46 12.97
N LEU A 88 -21.31 -10.49 13.87
CA LEU A 88 -22.16 -10.29 15.06
C LEU A 88 -23.49 -9.61 14.73
N LEU A 89 -23.67 -9.10 13.50
CA LEU A 89 -24.95 -8.56 13.03
C LEU A 89 -26.07 -9.61 13.00
N TYR A 90 -25.73 -10.90 12.97
CA TYR A 90 -26.71 -11.99 13.08
C TYR A 90 -27.31 -12.13 14.49
N ASN A 91 -26.70 -11.52 15.51
CA ASN A 91 -27.05 -11.70 16.93
C ASN A 91 -27.73 -10.46 17.57
N ASN A 92 -28.68 -9.81 16.87
CA ASN A 92 -29.49 -8.69 17.39
C ASN A 92 -28.72 -7.41 17.82
N TRP A 93 -27.51 -7.18 17.30
CA TRP A 93 -26.78 -5.93 17.60
C TRP A 93 -27.39 -4.71 16.90
N ARG A 94 -27.37 -3.56 17.58
CA ARG A 94 -27.79 -2.29 16.96
C ARG A 94 -26.69 -1.84 16.01
N VAL A 95 -27.03 -1.49 14.77
CA VAL A 95 -26.07 -1.13 13.70
C VAL A 95 -25.01 -0.09 14.14
N TRP A 96 -25.34 0.82 15.05
CA TRP A 96 -24.43 1.84 15.58
C TRP A 96 -23.28 1.27 16.43
N GLU A 97 -23.45 0.10 17.04
CA GLU A 97 -22.43 -0.59 17.86
C GLU A 97 -21.24 -1.08 17.02
N LEU A 98 -21.42 -1.20 15.70
CA LEU A 98 -20.34 -1.44 14.75
C LEU A 98 -19.27 -0.34 14.81
N LEU A 99 -19.62 0.88 15.22
CA LEU A 99 -18.70 2.03 15.30
C LEU A 99 -17.95 2.09 16.64
N PHE A 100 -18.35 1.29 17.64
CA PHE A 100 -17.77 1.32 18.98
C PHE A 100 -16.42 0.62 19.02
N PHE A 101 -15.39 1.26 18.48
CA PHE A 101 -14.02 0.72 18.40
C PHE A 101 -13.38 0.45 19.78
N TRP A 102 -13.96 0.98 20.86
CA TRP A 102 -13.56 0.70 22.25
C TRP A 102 -14.14 -0.62 22.80
N GLN A 103 -15.03 -1.28 22.07
CA GLN A 103 -15.50 -2.63 22.41
C GLN A 103 -14.69 -3.70 21.65
N PRO A 104 -14.61 -4.94 22.17
CA PRO A 104 -13.98 -6.06 21.47
C PRO A 104 -14.58 -6.33 20.08
N GLY A 105 -13.83 -7.04 19.24
CA GLY A 105 -14.25 -7.40 17.88
C GLY A 105 -13.67 -6.47 16.81
N MET A 106 -12.36 -6.28 16.78
CA MET A 106 -11.68 -5.53 15.73
C MET A 106 -11.02 -6.48 14.71
N SER A 107 -11.21 -6.19 13.43
CA SER A 107 -10.53 -6.89 12.32
C SER A 107 -9.43 -6.03 11.73
N ILE A 108 -8.21 -6.58 11.67
CA ILE A 108 -7.06 -5.92 11.03
C ILE A 108 -7.36 -5.61 9.55
N PHE A 109 -8.10 -6.49 8.85
CA PHE A 109 -8.50 -6.27 7.46
C PHE A 109 -9.38 -5.03 7.31
N GLY A 110 -10.29 -4.80 8.25
CA GLY A 110 -11.12 -3.60 8.28
C GLY A 110 -10.30 -2.32 8.43
N GLY A 111 -9.33 -2.34 9.33
CA GLY A 111 -8.43 -1.20 9.50
C GLY A 111 -7.56 -0.92 8.27
N LEU A 112 -7.03 -1.98 7.65
CA LEU A 112 -6.23 -1.87 6.43
C LEU A 112 -7.04 -1.33 5.24
N ILE A 113 -8.26 -1.83 5.05
CA ILE A 113 -9.12 -1.42 3.93
C ILE A 113 -9.55 0.04 4.08
N PHE A 114 -10.13 0.42 5.23
CA PHE A 114 -10.66 1.76 5.42
C PHE A 114 -9.53 2.78 5.56
N GLY A 115 -8.56 2.53 6.44
CA GLY A 115 -7.41 3.42 6.63
C GLY A 115 -6.58 3.54 5.36
N GLY A 116 -6.33 2.42 4.66
CA GLY A 116 -5.61 2.38 3.39
C GLY A 116 -6.34 3.11 2.26
N ALA A 117 -7.66 2.93 2.12
CA ALA A 117 -8.46 3.61 1.11
C ALA A 117 -8.51 5.12 1.35
N CYS A 118 -8.76 5.57 2.58
CA CYS A 118 -8.76 6.98 2.94
C CYS A 118 -7.37 7.62 2.78
N GLY A 119 -6.31 6.90 3.16
CA GLY A 119 -4.92 7.31 2.93
C GLY A 119 -4.60 7.45 1.44
N PHE A 120 -4.95 6.45 0.63
CA PHE A 120 -4.77 6.49 -0.82
C PHE A 120 -5.53 7.66 -1.45
N ALA A 121 -6.79 7.88 -1.07
CA ALA A 121 -7.60 8.99 -1.56
C ALA A 121 -6.98 10.35 -1.21
N TRP A 122 -6.50 10.52 0.03
CA TRP A 122 -5.81 11.72 0.49
C TRP A 122 -4.55 12.00 -0.33
N PHE A 123 -3.62 11.03 -0.38
CA PHE A 123 -2.36 11.19 -1.10
C PHE A 123 -2.55 11.27 -2.62
N TYR A 124 -3.60 10.67 -3.17
CA TYR A 124 -3.98 10.86 -4.57
C TYR A 124 -4.41 12.30 -4.84
N LYS A 125 -5.32 12.85 -4.03
CA LYS A 125 -5.77 14.25 -4.18
C LYS A 125 -4.61 15.24 -4.04
N LYS A 126 -3.76 15.02 -3.03
CA LYS A 126 -2.59 15.88 -2.76
C LYS A 126 -1.48 15.69 -3.78
N GLY A 127 -1.33 14.49 -4.30
CA GLY A 127 -0.44 14.18 -5.41
C GLY A 127 -0.76 15.01 -6.65
N GLN A 128 -2.03 15.22 -6.99
CA GLN A 128 -2.43 16.11 -8.08
C GLN A 128 -2.02 17.58 -7.82
N HIS A 129 -2.14 18.05 -6.57
CA HIS A 129 -1.83 19.44 -6.22
C HIS A 129 -0.33 19.73 -6.28
N TYR A 130 0.51 18.87 -5.69
CA TYR A 130 1.97 19.05 -5.67
C TYR A 130 2.69 18.38 -6.84
N ARG A 131 1.94 17.76 -7.77
CA ARG A 131 2.46 16.91 -8.86
C ARG A 131 3.39 15.81 -8.32
N ILE A 132 2.98 15.12 -7.28
CA ILE A 132 3.73 14.00 -6.67
C ILE A 132 2.93 12.72 -6.88
N SER A 133 3.53 11.70 -7.49
CA SER A 133 2.87 10.41 -7.68
C SER A 133 2.49 9.79 -6.33
N THR A 134 1.25 9.28 -6.22
CA THR A 134 0.75 8.64 -4.99
C THR A 134 1.67 7.53 -4.51
N TRP A 135 2.30 6.81 -5.44
CA TRP A 135 3.21 5.72 -5.15
C TRP A 135 4.52 6.16 -4.52
N VAL A 136 4.88 7.44 -4.65
CA VAL A 136 6.04 8.02 -3.94
C VAL A 136 5.73 8.14 -2.46
N TYR A 137 4.53 8.60 -2.10
CA TYR A 137 4.07 8.62 -0.72
C TYR A 137 4.00 7.20 -0.17
N ALA A 138 3.44 6.26 -0.94
CA ALA A 138 3.37 4.85 -0.54
C ALA A 138 4.76 4.26 -0.26
N ASP A 139 5.74 4.45 -1.15
CA ASP A 139 7.12 3.97 -0.94
C ASP A 139 7.82 4.64 0.25
N CYS A 140 7.37 5.82 0.69
CA CYS A 140 7.90 6.47 1.87
C CYS A 140 7.27 5.98 3.18
N ILE A 141 6.12 5.31 3.14
CA ILE A 141 5.34 4.91 4.33
C ILE A 141 5.30 3.38 4.45
N ILE A 142 4.85 2.69 3.40
CA ILE A 142 4.51 1.26 3.45
C ILE A 142 5.69 0.37 3.83
N PRO A 143 6.90 0.51 3.25
CA PRO A 143 8.04 -0.30 3.68
C PRO A 143 8.38 -0.16 5.16
N ASN A 144 8.12 1.01 5.76
CA ASN A 144 8.39 1.26 7.17
C ASN A 144 7.40 0.53 8.08
N VAL A 145 6.24 0.10 7.59
CA VAL A 145 5.25 -0.68 8.35
C VAL A 145 5.85 -1.98 8.88
N PHE A 146 6.84 -2.57 8.19
CA PHE A 146 7.60 -3.71 8.71
C PHE A 146 8.24 -3.43 10.08
N LEU A 147 8.71 -2.20 10.32
CA LEU A 147 9.28 -1.82 11.61
C LEU A 147 8.19 -1.79 12.70
N GLY A 148 7.02 -1.24 12.38
CA GLY A 148 5.86 -1.26 13.28
C GLY A 148 5.39 -2.67 13.58
N GLN A 149 5.34 -3.55 12.58
CA GLN A 149 5.03 -4.97 12.77
C GLN A 149 6.08 -5.65 13.64
N ALA A 150 7.36 -5.45 13.38
CA ALA A 150 8.44 -6.06 14.16
C ALA A 150 8.34 -5.72 15.65
N ILE A 151 8.06 -4.47 15.98
CA ILE A 151 7.88 -3.99 17.35
C ILE A 151 6.55 -4.50 17.94
N GLY A 152 5.45 -4.42 17.17
CA GLY A 152 4.13 -4.83 17.62
C GLY A 152 4.03 -6.31 18.00
N ARG A 153 4.82 -7.19 17.35
CA ARG A 153 4.88 -8.62 17.68
C ARG A 153 5.36 -8.90 19.10
N TRP A 154 6.17 -8.02 19.68
CA TRP A 154 6.55 -8.15 21.09
C TRP A 154 5.35 -7.95 22.02
N GLY A 155 4.38 -7.12 21.63
CA GLY A 155 3.11 -7.00 22.35
C GLY A 155 2.40 -8.35 22.45
N ASN A 156 2.35 -9.14 21.37
CA ASN A 156 1.67 -10.43 21.36
C ASN A 156 2.21 -11.42 22.40
N LEU A 157 3.52 -11.35 22.72
CA LEU A 157 4.12 -12.15 23.79
C LEU A 157 3.51 -11.81 25.16
N PHE A 158 3.32 -10.52 25.46
CA PHE A 158 2.74 -10.06 26.73
C PHE A 158 1.22 -10.24 26.79
N ASN A 159 0.55 -10.32 25.63
CA ASN A 159 -0.90 -10.58 25.57
C ASN A 159 -1.24 -12.07 25.49
N HIS A 160 -0.23 -12.95 25.45
CA HIS A 160 -0.40 -14.38 25.22
C HIS A 160 -1.28 -14.69 24.00
N GLU A 161 -0.96 -14.09 22.86
CA GLU A 161 -1.68 -14.29 21.60
C GLU A 161 -0.73 -14.73 20.47
N ILE A 162 -1.25 -15.50 19.51
CA ILE A 162 -0.54 -15.87 18.27
C ILE A 162 0.77 -16.62 18.57
N MET A 163 0.66 -17.73 19.31
CA MET A 163 1.81 -18.59 19.57
C MET A 163 1.88 -19.72 18.54
N GLY A 164 3.05 -20.30 18.33
CA GLY A 164 3.23 -21.32 17.29
C GLY A 164 2.72 -22.71 17.69
N ARG A 165 3.21 -23.72 16.97
CA ARG A 165 2.92 -25.13 17.28
C ARG A 165 3.37 -25.52 18.68
N GLU A 166 2.81 -26.62 19.16
CA GLU A 166 3.19 -27.24 20.42
C GLU A 166 4.65 -27.68 20.37
N THR A 167 5.38 -27.42 21.45
CA THR A 167 6.79 -27.77 21.56
C THR A 167 7.13 -28.18 23.00
N SER A 168 8.34 -28.68 23.21
CA SER A 168 8.80 -29.08 24.54
C SER A 168 9.56 -27.95 25.23
N LEU A 169 9.39 -27.83 26.55
CA LEU A 169 10.13 -26.90 27.38
C LEU A 169 11.66 -27.05 27.20
N LYS A 170 12.15 -28.29 27.17
CA LYS A 170 13.58 -28.60 26.94
C LYS A 170 14.07 -28.05 25.59
N SER A 171 13.22 -28.02 24.57
CA SER A 171 13.59 -27.44 23.27
C SER A 171 13.73 -25.92 23.34
N LEU A 172 12.79 -25.25 24.02
CA LEU A 172 12.79 -23.79 24.17
C LEU A 172 13.99 -23.31 24.99
N LEU A 173 14.25 -23.92 26.14
CA LEU A 173 15.35 -23.53 27.04
C LEU A 173 16.76 -23.71 26.45
N LYS A 174 16.91 -24.47 25.35
CA LYS A 174 18.21 -24.64 24.68
C LYS A 174 18.76 -23.35 24.09
N TRP A 175 17.87 -22.43 23.68
CA TRP A 175 18.27 -21.28 22.87
C TRP A 175 17.50 -20.00 23.22
N LEU A 176 16.41 -20.09 24.00
CA LEU A 176 15.59 -18.96 24.36
C LEU A 176 15.77 -18.60 25.84
N PRO A 177 15.89 -17.31 26.19
CA PRO A 177 15.97 -16.86 27.59
C PRO A 177 14.73 -17.25 28.41
N ASP A 178 14.97 -17.60 29.68
CA ASP A 178 13.95 -18.04 30.64
C ASP A 178 12.71 -17.11 30.69
N TRP A 179 12.92 -15.79 30.71
CA TRP A 179 11.83 -14.82 30.81
C TRP A 179 10.87 -14.80 29.61
N ILE A 180 11.34 -15.25 28.44
CA ILE A 180 10.48 -15.40 27.25
C ILE A 180 9.78 -16.75 27.33
N VAL A 181 10.51 -17.81 27.68
CA VAL A 181 9.95 -19.17 27.80
C VAL A 181 8.82 -19.21 28.83
N SER A 182 8.94 -18.47 29.93
CA SER A 182 7.89 -18.37 30.96
C SER A 182 6.59 -17.73 30.46
N LYS A 183 6.54 -17.21 29.23
CA LYS A 183 5.34 -16.63 28.61
C LYS A 183 4.81 -17.43 27.42
N LEU A 184 5.51 -18.48 27.01
CA LEU A 184 5.18 -19.29 25.82
C LEU A 184 4.40 -20.55 26.17
N TRP A 185 3.32 -20.40 26.92
CA TRP A 185 2.50 -21.53 27.34
C TRP A 185 1.02 -21.16 27.47
N TYR A 186 0.16 -22.18 27.37
CA TYR A 186 -1.27 -22.07 27.64
C TYR A 186 -1.72 -23.18 28.60
N PRO A 187 -2.64 -22.88 29.55
CA PRO A 187 -3.33 -23.90 30.30
C PRO A 187 -4.39 -24.57 29.42
N ILE A 188 -4.47 -25.90 29.43
CA ILE A 188 -5.55 -26.64 28.79
C ILE A 188 -6.48 -27.22 29.85
N ASN A 189 -7.76 -26.90 29.66
CA ASN A 189 -8.86 -27.41 30.47
C ASN A 189 -9.11 -28.87 30.08
N PRO A 190 -9.26 -29.79 31.04
CA PRO A 190 -9.80 -31.10 30.76
C PRO A 190 -11.16 -30.96 30.04
N SER A 191 -11.45 -31.85 29.09
CA SER A 191 -12.75 -31.92 28.41
C SER A 191 -13.92 -31.97 29.41
N PRO A 192 -15.14 -31.53 29.08
CA PRO A 192 -16.33 -31.76 29.92
C PRO A 192 -16.54 -33.25 30.30
N ASP A 193 -16.04 -34.16 29.46
CA ASP A 193 -16.09 -35.62 29.65
C ASP A 193 -14.87 -36.19 30.40
N ALA A 194 -13.97 -35.32 30.87
CA ALA A 194 -12.76 -35.69 31.58
C ALA A 194 -13.09 -36.23 32.98
N LEU A 195 -12.31 -37.21 33.44
CA LEU A 195 -12.50 -37.79 34.77
C LEU A 195 -12.28 -36.70 35.84
N PRO A 196 -12.90 -36.80 37.02
CA PRO A 196 -12.66 -35.86 38.14
C PRO A 196 -11.19 -35.77 38.58
N THR A 197 -10.35 -36.71 38.14
CA THR A 197 -8.89 -36.76 38.35
C THR A 197 -8.08 -36.04 37.27
N ASP A 198 -8.69 -35.60 36.17
CA ASP A 198 -7.98 -34.91 35.10
C ASP A 198 -7.63 -33.49 35.56
N GLN A 199 -6.36 -33.30 35.85
CA GLN A 199 -5.80 -32.01 36.19
C GLN A 199 -5.49 -31.22 34.92
N TRP A 200 -5.58 -29.91 35.01
CA TRP A 200 -5.10 -29.01 33.97
C TRP A 200 -3.63 -29.27 33.69
N TYR A 201 -3.26 -29.22 32.40
CA TYR A 201 -1.87 -29.35 31.98
C TYR A 201 -1.45 -28.18 31.12
N VAL A 202 -0.14 -27.93 31.09
CA VAL A 202 0.47 -26.79 30.41
C VAL A 202 1.09 -27.25 29.11
N ILE A 203 0.68 -26.62 28.00
CA ILE A 203 1.33 -26.81 26.70
C ILE A 203 2.23 -25.62 26.40
N TYR A 204 3.50 -25.92 26.07
CA TYR A 204 4.44 -24.92 25.58
C TYR A 204 4.31 -24.74 24.07
N ARG A 205 4.52 -23.51 23.61
CA ARG A 205 4.35 -23.11 22.21
C ARG A 205 5.64 -22.56 21.62
N GLU A 206 5.82 -22.71 20.31
CA GLU A 206 6.92 -22.08 19.59
C GLU A 206 6.82 -20.53 19.65
N PRO A 207 7.95 -19.80 19.72
CA PRO A 207 7.97 -18.33 19.75
C PRO A 207 7.71 -17.72 18.38
N LEU A 208 6.51 -17.94 17.82
CA LEU A 208 6.14 -17.47 16.49
C LEU A 208 6.23 -15.93 16.38
N PHE A 209 5.90 -15.22 17.45
CA PHE A 209 6.06 -13.76 17.55
C PHE A 209 7.50 -13.31 17.24
N LEU A 210 8.50 -14.07 17.67
CA LEU A 210 9.91 -13.74 17.50
C LEU A 210 10.35 -13.97 16.05
N TYR A 211 9.93 -15.09 15.46
CA TYR A 211 10.18 -15.37 14.04
C TYR A 211 9.57 -14.29 13.15
N GLU A 212 8.33 -13.87 13.44
CA GLU A 212 7.66 -12.79 12.71
C GLU A 212 8.32 -11.43 12.95
N SER A 213 8.75 -11.13 14.19
CA SER A 213 9.45 -9.89 14.53
C SER A 213 10.78 -9.75 13.77
N ILE A 214 11.63 -10.78 13.84
CA ILE A 214 12.93 -10.82 13.15
C ILE A 214 12.72 -10.80 11.64
N GLY A 215 11.77 -11.57 11.12
CA GLY A 215 11.42 -11.61 9.70
C GLY A 215 11.01 -10.24 9.18
N CYS A 216 10.08 -9.57 9.87
CA CYS A 216 9.66 -8.20 9.51
C CYS A 216 10.83 -7.22 9.58
N PHE A 217 11.66 -7.26 10.62
CA PHE A 217 12.81 -6.37 10.72
C PHE A 217 13.87 -6.61 9.62
N ALA A 218 14.15 -7.87 9.28
CA ALA A 218 15.03 -8.22 8.18
C ALA A 218 14.47 -7.73 6.83
N LEU A 219 13.16 -7.89 6.61
CA LEU A 219 12.47 -7.39 5.43
C LEU A 219 12.44 -5.85 5.36
N PHE A 220 12.32 -5.18 6.50
CA PHE A 220 12.47 -3.72 6.59
C PHE A 220 13.86 -3.30 6.08
N ILE A 221 14.92 -3.94 6.56
CA ILE A 221 16.29 -3.65 6.14
C ILE A 221 16.46 -3.91 4.64
N LEU A 222 16.02 -5.09 4.18
CA LEU A 222 16.10 -5.49 2.79
C LEU A 222 15.37 -4.51 1.87
N THR A 223 14.14 -4.14 2.19
CA THR A 223 13.33 -3.24 1.37
C THR A 223 13.90 -1.82 1.36
N THR A 224 14.24 -1.30 2.55
CA THR A 224 14.59 0.11 2.76
C THR A 224 16.00 0.45 2.30
N PHE A 225 16.94 -0.49 2.42
CA PHE A 225 18.36 -0.28 2.12
C PHE A 225 18.86 -1.04 0.90
N PHE A 226 18.37 -2.26 0.64
CA PHE A 226 18.83 -3.03 -0.51
C PHE A 226 17.96 -2.76 -1.75
N ILE A 227 16.65 -3.06 -1.68
CA ILE A 227 15.72 -2.88 -2.80
C ILE A 227 15.69 -1.43 -3.27
N ALA A 228 15.63 -0.47 -2.34
CA ALA A 228 15.68 0.95 -2.65
C ALA A 228 16.95 1.39 -3.41
N ASN A 229 18.06 0.65 -3.29
CA ASN A 229 19.35 0.98 -3.88
C ASN A 229 19.78 0.02 -5.00
N LEU A 230 18.97 -0.95 -5.43
CA LEU A 230 19.30 -1.88 -6.53
C LEU A 230 19.75 -1.15 -7.79
N GLY A 231 19.08 -0.04 -8.11
CA GLY A 231 19.46 0.86 -9.20
C GLY A 231 20.94 1.26 -9.14
N ARG A 232 21.43 1.63 -7.96
CA ARG A 232 22.81 2.09 -7.75
C ARG A 232 23.83 0.96 -7.89
N PHE A 233 23.46 -0.26 -7.52
CA PHE A 233 24.36 -1.41 -7.62
C PHE A 233 24.54 -1.86 -9.07
N PHE A 234 23.43 -2.03 -9.81
CA PHE A 234 23.44 -2.66 -11.13
C PHE A 234 23.50 -1.68 -12.31
N SER A 235 23.20 -0.39 -12.10
CA SER A 235 23.21 0.59 -13.17
C SER A 235 24.62 1.04 -13.57
N LYS A 236 24.77 1.43 -14.83
CA LYS A 236 26.02 1.95 -15.41
C LYS A 236 26.56 3.11 -14.57
N LYS A 237 27.85 3.07 -14.23
CA LYS A 237 28.49 4.03 -13.33
C LYS A 237 28.61 5.40 -14.05
N PRO A 238 27.97 6.47 -13.55
CA PRO A 238 27.81 7.72 -14.31
C PRO A 238 29.11 8.51 -14.49
N TRP A 239 30.05 8.39 -13.56
CA TRP A 239 31.43 8.88 -13.73
C TRP A 239 32.24 8.15 -14.82
N LYS A 240 31.73 7.03 -15.36
CA LYS A 240 32.30 6.40 -16.56
C LYS A 240 31.67 6.95 -17.85
N ILE A 241 30.44 7.44 -17.79
CA ILE A 241 29.71 7.98 -18.96
C ILE A 241 30.02 9.47 -19.14
N TYR A 242 30.01 10.23 -18.04
CA TYR A 242 30.36 11.65 -18.02
C TYR A 242 31.49 11.93 -17.01
N PRO A 243 32.75 11.66 -17.38
CA PRO A 243 33.89 11.93 -16.51
C PRO A 243 34.09 13.42 -16.21
N LYS A 244 33.61 14.30 -17.11
CA LYS A 244 33.69 15.77 -16.96
C LYS A 244 32.67 16.28 -15.92
N ASP A 245 31.43 15.81 -15.99
CA ASP A 245 30.36 16.17 -15.05
C ASP A 245 30.59 15.54 -13.67
N TYR A 246 31.23 14.36 -13.63
CA TYR A 246 31.52 13.62 -12.41
C TYR A 246 33.01 13.30 -12.26
N PRO A 247 33.85 14.27 -11.82
CA PRO A 247 35.26 14.04 -11.53
C PRO A 247 35.42 13.25 -10.22
N TYR A 248 35.09 11.95 -10.28
CA TYR A 248 35.14 11.03 -9.14
C TYR A 248 36.58 10.85 -8.66
N ASN A 249 36.85 11.31 -7.43
CA ASN A 249 38.19 11.26 -6.81
C ASN A 249 39.33 11.81 -7.68
N LYS A 250 39.01 12.66 -8.67
CA LYS A 250 39.97 13.35 -9.52
C LYS A 250 39.76 14.85 -9.36
N TRP A 251 40.86 15.60 -9.33
CA TRP A 251 40.81 17.06 -9.31
C TRP A 251 40.85 17.57 -10.74
N VAL A 252 39.82 18.33 -11.13
CA VAL A 252 39.68 18.87 -12.49
C VAL A 252 39.49 20.38 -12.40
N ASN A 253 40.02 21.13 -13.36
CA ASN A 253 39.82 22.58 -13.44
C ASN A 253 38.32 22.89 -13.59
N GLN A 254 37.84 23.94 -12.93
CA GLN A 254 36.45 24.39 -13.00
C GLN A 254 35.97 24.63 -14.44
N ASP A 255 36.82 25.17 -15.31
CA ASP A 255 36.48 25.46 -16.72
C ASP A 255 36.16 24.20 -17.55
N ASN A 256 36.62 23.03 -17.09
CA ASN A 256 36.43 21.76 -17.77
C ASN A 256 35.19 20.98 -17.31
N ILE A 257 34.40 21.56 -16.40
CA ILE A 257 33.19 20.93 -15.85
C ILE A 257 31.97 21.50 -16.55
N GLU A 258 31.29 20.66 -17.31
CA GLU A 258 29.94 20.93 -17.79
C GLU A 258 28.95 20.63 -16.66
N ILE A 259 28.32 21.68 -16.13
CA ILE A 259 27.27 21.52 -15.12
C ILE A 259 25.98 21.17 -15.86
N SER A 260 25.69 19.88 -15.98
CA SER A 260 24.39 19.45 -16.49
C SER A 260 23.29 19.58 -15.42
N ASP A 261 22.10 20.00 -15.84
CA ASP A 261 20.91 20.16 -14.99
C ASP A 261 20.35 18.80 -14.53
N TYR A 262 20.94 18.27 -13.46
CA TYR A 262 20.35 17.16 -12.72
C TYR A 262 19.32 17.66 -11.70
N GLN A 263 18.38 16.81 -11.30
CA GLN A 263 17.33 17.15 -10.33
C GLN A 263 17.84 17.62 -8.94
N ARG A 264 19.15 17.49 -8.66
CA ARG A 264 19.80 18.04 -7.47
C ARG A 264 21.16 18.66 -7.82
N PRO A 265 21.50 19.84 -7.27
CA PRO A 265 22.81 20.45 -7.49
C PRO A 265 23.94 19.59 -6.91
N ILE A 266 25.00 19.39 -7.70
CA ILE A 266 26.22 18.68 -7.29
C ILE A 266 27.03 19.58 -6.35
N ARG A 267 27.61 19.01 -5.27
CA ARG A 267 28.47 19.75 -4.35
C ARG A 267 29.87 19.24 -4.59
N TYR A 268 30.75 20.14 -4.96
CA TYR A 268 32.13 19.82 -5.28
C TYR A 268 33.00 20.15 -4.08
N ARG A 269 34.00 19.31 -3.82
CA ARG A 269 35.15 19.67 -3.00
C ARG A 269 35.99 20.64 -3.83
N LYS A 270 36.38 21.76 -3.23
CA LYS A 270 37.19 22.79 -3.88
C LYS A 270 38.61 22.77 -3.34
N LYS A 271 39.59 22.99 -4.21
CA LYS A 271 40.99 23.20 -3.85
C LYS A 271 41.65 24.17 -4.82
N THR A 272 42.29 25.21 -4.32
CA THR A 272 43.02 26.16 -5.16
C THR A 272 44.47 25.69 -5.32
N LYS A 273 44.96 25.61 -6.56
CA LYS A 273 46.37 25.33 -6.87
C LYS A 273 46.84 26.31 -7.95
N ASN A 274 47.87 27.09 -7.65
CA ASN A 274 48.45 28.09 -8.55
C ASN A 274 47.42 29.12 -9.10
N GLY A 275 46.49 29.57 -8.26
CA GLY A 275 45.43 30.52 -8.65
C GLY A 275 44.24 29.90 -9.40
N ILE A 276 44.28 28.60 -9.71
CA ILE A 276 43.21 27.88 -10.42
C ILE A 276 42.35 27.11 -9.41
N GLU A 277 41.03 27.29 -9.46
CA GLU A 277 40.07 26.49 -8.67
C GLU A 277 39.93 25.08 -9.28
N MET A 278 40.32 24.07 -8.51
CA MET A 278 40.11 22.66 -8.84
C MET A 278 38.92 22.11 -8.08
N LEU A 279 38.09 21.31 -8.76
CA LEU A 279 36.90 20.68 -8.22
C LEU A 279 37.04 19.14 -8.26
N SER A 280 36.50 18.47 -7.25
CA SER A 280 36.44 17.01 -7.17
C SER A 280 35.18 16.54 -6.46
N ILE A 281 34.69 15.34 -6.78
CA ILE A 281 33.53 14.72 -6.09
C ILE A 281 34.00 13.51 -5.30
N GLY A 282 33.64 13.44 -4.01
CA GLY A 282 33.92 12.29 -3.16
C GLY A 282 33.04 11.07 -3.52
N PHE A 283 33.38 9.89 -2.99
CA PHE A 283 32.63 8.65 -3.24
C PHE A 283 31.16 8.74 -2.84
N TRP A 284 30.84 9.17 -1.62
CA TRP A 284 29.45 9.26 -1.17
C TRP A 284 28.63 10.24 -1.99
N GLU A 285 29.23 11.36 -2.38
CA GLU A 285 28.58 12.36 -3.21
C GLU A 285 28.40 11.84 -4.64
N SER A 286 29.35 11.09 -5.19
CA SER A 286 29.19 10.44 -6.49
C SER A 286 28.13 9.33 -6.42
N TRP A 287 28.19 8.46 -5.41
CA TRP A 287 27.25 7.36 -5.21
C TRP A 287 25.81 7.84 -5.00
N ASN A 288 25.67 8.90 -4.21
CA ASN A 288 24.42 9.61 -4.01
C ASN A 288 24.18 10.70 -5.05
N LYS A 289 24.90 10.77 -6.20
CA LYS A 289 24.55 11.77 -7.23
C LYS A 289 24.45 11.29 -8.67
N ALA A 290 24.83 10.06 -8.91
CA ALA A 290 25.15 9.67 -10.26
C ALA A 290 23.91 9.17 -11.05
N TYR A 291 22.83 8.72 -10.39
CA TYR A 291 21.80 7.91 -11.05
C TYR A 291 20.45 8.62 -11.27
N TYR A 292 20.49 9.91 -11.59
CA TYR A 292 19.27 10.71 -11.77
C TYR A 292 18.71 10.65 -13.18
N LEU A 293 17.38 10.70 -13.24
CA LEU A 293 16.70 11.12 -14.44
C LEU A 293 17.09 12.58 -14.74
N LYS A 294 17.40 12.87 -15.99
CA LYS A 294 17.71 14.23 -16.45
C LYS A 294 16.45 15.09 -16.31
N MET A 295 16.59 16.35 -15.89
CA MET A 295 15.51 17.33 -16.08
C MET A 295 15.37 17.63 -17.57
N LEU A 296 14.12 17.85 -18.00
CA LEU A 296 13.84 18.20 -19.39
C LEU A 296 14.27 19.64 -19.64
N ASP A 297 14.87 19.87 -20.81
CA ASP A 297 15.22 21.21 -21.26
C ASP A 297 13.92 21.99 -21.59
N LYS A 298 13.95 23.33 -21.58
CA LYS A 298 12.73 24.17 -21.77
C LYS A 298 11.95 23.80 -23.04
N ASP A 299 12.65 23.54 -24.15
CA ASP A 299 12.03 23.19 -25.42
C ASP A 299 11.34 21.81 -25.37
N GLN A 300 11.96 20.86 -24.66
CA GLN A 300 11.38 19.53 -24.46
C GLN A 300 10.12 19.60 -23.59
N ILE A 301 10.13 20.44 -22.55
CA ILE A 301 8.95 20.71 -21.71
C ILE A 301 7.81 21.24 -22.59
N ILE A 302 8.07 22.27 -23.39
CA ILE A 302 7.06 22.86 -24.31
C ILE A 302 6.50 21.79 -25.27
N TYR A 303 7.38 20.99 -25.87
CA TYR A 303 6.98 19.91 -26.77
C TYR A 303 6.02 18.92 -26.10
N PHE A 304 6.40 18.37 -24.93
CA PHE A 304 5.56 17.40 -24.24
C PHE A 304 4.28 18.04 -23.70
N THR A 305 4.32 19.30 -23.23
CA THR A 305 3.13 20.01 -22.75
C THR A 305 2.12 20.22 -23.87
N ASN A 306 2.57 20.60 -25.08
CA ASN A 306 1.70 20.71 -26.24
C ASN A 306 1.06 19.37 -26.62
N LYS A 307 1.81 18.27 -26.52
CA LYS A 307 1.29 16.91 -26.75
C LYS A 307 0.20 16.52 -25.73
N GLU A 308 0.39 16.85 -24.44
CA GLU A 308 -0.63 16.60 -23.40
C GLU A 308 -1.89 17.45 -23.65
N ILE A 309 -1.72 18.73 -24.01
CA ILE A 309 -2.84 19.64 -24.36
C ILE A 309 -3.62 19.12 -25.57
N GLU A 310 -2.95 18.60 -26.60
CA GLU A 310 -3.61 18.04 -27.79
C GLU A 310 -4.47 16.81 -27.46
N ILE A 311 -3.94 15.92 -26.62
CA ILE A 311 -4.68 14.74 -26.13
C ILE A 311 -5.93 15.19 -25.36
N ASP A 312 -5.80 16.18 -24.48
CA ASP A 312 -6.92 16.71 -23.70
C ASP A 312 -7.96 17.41 -24.60
N LYS A 313 -7.54 18.18 -25.61
CA LYS A 313 -8.44 18.80 -26.60
C LYS A 313 -9.23 17.75 -27.38
N ASN A 314 -8.56 16.69 -27.84
CA ASN A 314 -9.21 15.58 -28.55
C ASN A 314 -10.24 14.88 -27.64
N PHE A 315 -9.89 14.66 -26.37
CA PHE A 315 -10.81 14.12 -25.38
C PHE A 315 -12.05 15.00 -25.19
N GLN A 316 -11.86 16.30 -24.95
CA GLN A 316 -12.98 17.24 -24.78
C GLN A 316 -13.88 17.29 -26.03
N SER A 317 -13.29 17.29 -27.23
CA SER A 317 -14.05 17.22 -28.48
C SER A 317 -14.96 15.99 -28.54
N LYS A 318 -14.46 14.81 -28.14
CA LYS A 318 -15.26 13.57 -28.09
C LYS A 318 -16.35 13.63 -27.02
N VAL A 319 -16.10 14.27 -25.87
CA VAL A 319 -17.13 14.51 -24.84
C VAL A 319 -18.25 15.38 -25.41
N THR A 320 -17.91 16.50 -26.06
CA THR A 320 -18.89 17.39 -26.71
C THR A 320 -19.68 16.66 -27.80
N GLN A 321 -19.02 15.83 -28.61
CA GLN A 321 -19.70 14.99 -29.63
C GLN A 321 -20.69 14.02 -28.98
N LEU A 322 -20.30 13.36 -27.88
CA LEU A 322 -21.18 12.45 -27.13
C LEU A 322 -22.42 13.18 -26.60
N GLU A 323 -22.25 14.38 -26.03
CA GLU A 323 -23.35 15.21 -25.53
C GLU A 323 -24.28 15.66 -26.65
N LYS A 324 -23.73 16.09 -27.79
CA LYS A 324 -24.52 16.45 -28.98
C LYS A 324 -25.35 15.26 -29.48
N ILE A 325 -24.77 14.06 -29.54
CA ILE A 325 -25.48 12.84 -29.97
C ILE A 325 -26.58 12.46 -28.98
N LYS A 326 -26.34 12.59 -27.66
CA LYS A 326 -27.37 12.35 -26.64
C LYS A 326 -28.50 13.37 -26.74
N SER A 327 -28.17 14.64 -26.93
CA SER A 327 -29.13 15.74 -27.11
C SER A 327 -29.99 15.53 -28.35
N ASN A 328 -29.37 15.18 -29.48
CA ASN A 328 -30.09 14.86 -30.72
C ASN A 328 -31.02 13.66 -30.53
N LYS A 329 -30.57 12.59 -29.87
CA LYS A 329 -31.43 11.44 -29.54
C LYS A 329 -32.64 11.86 -28.70
N SER A 330 -32.45 12.68 -27.65
CA SER A 330 -33.56 13.15 -26.83
C SER A 330 -34.52 14.05 -27.61
N LEU A 331 -33.99 14.92 -28.47
CA LEU A 331 -34.80 15.79 -29.32
C LEU A 331 -35.62 14.98 -30.32
N SER A 332 -35.03 13.97 -30.98
CA SER A 332 -35.75 13.06 -31.88
C SER A 332 -36.88 12.33 -31.17
N LEU A 333 -36.65 11.86 -29.93
CA LEU A 333 -37.69 11.22 -29.12
C LEU A 333 -38.77 12.21 -28.66
N GLN A 334 -38.41 13.47 -28.36
CA GLN A 334 -39.35 14.51 -27.97
C GLN A 334 -40.23 14.93 -29.16
N THR A 335 -39.64 15.14 -30.33
CA THR A 335 -40.36 15.43 -31.57
C THR A 335 -41.33 14.31 -31.92
N LEU A 336 -40.90 13.06 -31.76
CA LEU A 336 -41.75 11.88 -31.90
C LEU A 336 -42.91 11.92 -30.89
N ASN A 337 -42.62 12.13 -29.60
CA ASN A 337 -43.66 12.23 -28.57
C ASN A 337 -44.70 13.33 -28.87
N ASN A 338 -44.24 14.49 -29.33
CA ASN A 338 -45.09 15.63 -29.67
C ASN A 338 -45.93 15.36 -30.92
N SER A 339 -45.38 14.72 -31.95
CA SER A 339 -46.12 14.35 -33.16
C SER A 339 -47.22 13.32 -32.84
N PHE A 340 -46.89 12.30 -32.04
CA PHE A 340 -47.85 11.31 -31.56
C PHE A 340 -48.94 11.94 -30.69
N ALA A 341 -48.59 12.86 -29.77
CA ALA A 341 -49.58 13.54 -28.95
C ALA A 341 -50.60 14.34 -29.78
N LYS A 342 -50.14 15.00 -30.86
CA LYS A 342 -51.03 15.69 -31.82
C LYS A 342 -51.94 14.72 -32.58
N GLN A 343 -51.41 13.58 -33.02
CA GLN A 343 -52.19 12.56 -33.74
C GLN A 343 -53.24 11.88 -32.85
N VAL A 344 -52.89 11.57 -31.59
CA VAL A 344 -53.83 10.96 -30.62
C VAL A 344 -55.03 11.86 -30.35
N LYS A 345 -54.86 13.20 -30.34
CA LYS A 345 -55.96 14.15 -30.17
C LYS A 345 -56.99 14.12 -31.31
N LYS A 346 -56.61 13.64 -32.50
CA LYS A 346 -57.49 13.58 -33.69
C LYS A 346 -58.28 12.26 -33.80
N ILE A 347 -57.99 11.28 -32.94
CA ILE A 347 -58.54 9.92 -33.04
C ILE A 347 -59.59 9.69 -31.94
N THR A 348 -60.77 9.21 -32.33
CA THR A 348 -61.90 8.90 -31.42
C THR A 348 -61.98 7.43 -31.03
N THR A 349 -61.61 6.49 -31.91
CA THR A 349 -61.72 5.04 -31.69
C THR A 349 -60.57 4.43 -30.88
N LYS A 350 -60.88 3.40 -30.08
CA LYS A 350 -59.93 2.76 -29.15
C LYS A 350 -58.89 1.88 -29.87
N ASP A 351 -59.26 1.27 -30.99
CA ASP A 351 -58.39 0.38 -31.77
C ASP A 351 -57.36 1.14 -32.60
N GLU A 352 -57.72 2.30 -33.15
CA GLU A 352 -56.78 3.22 -33.81
C GLU A 352 -55.72 3.76 -32.84
N LYS A 353 -56.11 4.08 -31.59
CA LYS A 353 -55.16 4.47 -30.53
C LYS A 353 -54.18 3.34 -30.18
N LYS A 354 -54.63 2.08 -30.18
CA LYS A 354 -53.75 0.91 -29.97
C LYS A 354 -52.77 0.72 -31.12
N ALA A 355 -53.25 0.81 -32.37
CA ALA A 355 -52.41 0.70 -33.56
C ALA A 355 -51.33 1.79 -33.59
N LEU A 356 -51.71 3.03 -33.27
CA LEU A 356 -50.80 4.17 -33.19
C LEU A 356 -49.75 4.02 -32.06
N LYS A 357 -50.13 3.46 -30.91
CA LYS A 357 -49.18 3.16 -29.83
C LYS A 357 -48.16 2.09 -30.23
N LYS A 358 -48.56 1.14 -31.10
CA LYS A 358 -47.66 0.10 -31.64
C LYS A 358 -46.69 0.69 -32.66
N SER A 359 -47.13 1.58 -33.55
CA SER A 359 -46.25 2.27 -34.50
C SER A 359 -45.24 3.18 -33.80
N LYS A 360 -45.66 3.91 -32.76
CA LYS A 360 -44.75 4.70 -31.91
C LYS A 360 -43.59 3.89 -31.36
N LYS A 361 -43.87 2.71 -30.79
CA LYS A 361 -42.85 1.81 -30.25
C LYS A 361 -41.87 1.34 -31.33
N ILE A 362 -42.31 1.18 -32.57
CA ILE A 362 -41.43 0.79 -33.69
C ILE A 362 -40.50 1.94 -34.05
N GLU A 363 -41.00 3.17 -34.14
CA GLU A 363 -40.19 4.36 -34.44
C GLU A 363 -39.22 4.70 -33.29
N GLU A 364 -39.66 4.61 -32.04
CA GLU A 364 -38.77 4.71 -30.87
C GLU A 364 -37.63 3.70 -30.96
N LYS A 365 -37.91 2.44 -31.30
CA LYS A 365 -36.88 1.41 -31.50
C LYS A 365 -35.93 1.75 -32.65
N LYS A 366 -36.42 2.33 -33.76
CA LYS A 366 -35.56 2.76 -34.88
C LYS A 366 -34.59 3.86 -34.45
N ILE A 367 -35.09 4.91 -33.79
CA ILE A 367 -34.27 5.99 -33.23
C ILE A 367 -33.24 5.42 -32.25
N ILE A 368 -33.66 4.55 -31.34
CA ILE A 368 -32.74 3.93 -30.38
C ILE A 368 -31.65 3.12 -31.12
N LYS A 369 -32.02 2.32 -32.13
CA LYS A 369 -31.08 1.50 -32.92
C LYS A 369 -30.07 2.34 -33.71
N GLU A 370 -30.44 3.55 -34.13
CA GLU A 370 -29.55 4.49 -34.83
C GLU A 370 -28.51 5.13 -33.88
N TYR A 371 -28.95 5.64 -32.73
CA TYR A 371 -28.10 6.43 -31.84
C TYR A 371 -27.31 5.58 -30.83
N GLN A 372 -27.83 4.43 -30.39
CA GLN A 372 -27.21 3.59 -29.38
C GLN A 372 -25.81 3.04 -29.74
N PRO A 373 -25.52 2.58 -30.98
CA PRO A 373 -24.17 2.15 -31.34
C PRO A 373 -23.16 3.31 -31.36
N LYS A 374 -23.57 4.49 -31.83
CA LYS A 374 -22.74 5.71 -31.82
C LYS A 374 -22.41 6.16 -30.39
N ILE A 375 -23.38 6.07 -29.48
CA ILE A 375 -23.14 6.37 -28.05
C ILE A 375 -22.23 5.32 -27.41
N LYS A 376 -22.42 4.03 -27.72
CA LYS A 376 -21.63 2.94 -27.12
C LYS A 376 -20.16 2.99 -27.56
N SER A 377 -19.90 3.27 -28.83
CA SER A 377 -18.53 3.44 -29.37
C SER A 377 -17.82 4.62 -28.70
N LEU A 378 -18.42 5.81 -28.69
CA LEU A 378 -17.83 6.98 -28.03
C LEU A 378 -17.65 6.78 -26.52
N LYS A 379 -18.62 6.15 -25.82
CA LYS A 379 -18.46 5.79 -24.40
C LYS A 379 -17.30 4.83 -24.16
N SER A 380 -17.08 3.87 -25.07
CA SER A 380 -15.95 2.94 -24.98
C SER A 380 -14.62 3.68 -25.15
N GLU A 381 -14.53 4.60 -26.12
CA GLU A 381 -13.32 5.41 -26.32
C GLU A 381 -13.02 6.36 -25.15
N LEU A 382 -14.06 7.00 -24.61
CA LEU A 382 -14.00 7.90 -23.46
C LEU A 382 -13.85 7.16 -22.12
N SER A 383 -13.95 5.83 -22.12
CA SER A 383 -13.85 5.05 -20.89
C SER A 383 -12.47 5.24 -20.25
N TRP A 384 -12.46 5.24 -18.91
CA TRP A 384 -11.22 5.27 -18.15
C TRP A 384 -10.25 4.17 -18.58
N PHE A 385 -10.76 2.95 -18.86
CA PHE A 385 -9.96 1.83 -19.36
C PHE A 385 -9.30 2.10 -20.71
N SER A 386 -10.03 2.64 -21.69
CA SER A 386 -9.48 3.02 -23.00
C SER A 386 -8.35 4.05 -22.83
N ARG A 387 -8.56 5.06 -21.99
CA ARG A 387 -7.56 6.09 -21.69
C ARG A 387 -6.32 5.49 -21.03
N CYS A 388 -6.51 4.63 -20.03
CA CYS A 388 -5.41 3.93 -19.37
C CYS A 388 -4.66 2.99 -20.30
N TRP A 389 -5.33 2.38 -21.29
CA TRP A 389 -4.67 1.49 -22.23
C TRP A 389 -3.85 2.24 -23.29
N LYS A 390 -4.40 3.35 -23.81
CA LYS A 390 -3.80 4.21 -24.85
C LYS A 390 -2.74 5.17 -24.32
N ALA A 391 -2.66 5.37 -23.01
CA ALA A 391 -1.62 6.20 -22.40
C ALA A 391 -0.23 5.65 -22.77
N ASP A 392 0.59 6.52 -23.35
CA ASP A 392 1.97 6.22 -23.72
C ASP A 392 2.86 7.40 -23.32
N SER A 393 3.91 7.09 -22.58
CA SER A 393 4.88 8.04 -22.06
C SER A 393 6.31 7.54 -22.29
N ARG A 394 6.51 6.61 -23.25
CA ARG A 394 7.84 6.06 -23.59
C ARG A 394 8.83 7.13 -24.02
N GLU A 395 8.41 8.06 -24.87
CA GLU A 395 9.24 9.18 -25.31
C GLU A 395 9.67 10.05 -24.13
N LEU A 396 8.71 10.39 -23.24
CA LEU A 396 8.99 11.14 -22.01
C LEU A 396 9.93 10.36 -21.08
N TYR A 397 9.74 9.04 -20.96
CA TYR A 397 10.62 8.18 -20.18
C TYR A 397 12.05 8.18 -20.73
N GLN A 398 12.21 8.07 -22.05
CA GLN A 398 13.51 8.10 -22.72
C GLN A 398 14.18 9.47 -22.60
N ALA A 399 13.43 10.56 -22.74
CA ALA A 399 13.92 11.91 -22.52
C ALA A 399 14.43 12.11 -21.09
N ASN A 400 13.72 11.55 -20.10
CA ASN A 400 14.16 11.57 -18.70
C ASN A 400 15.32 10.60 -18.42
N ASN A 401 15.47 9.51 -19.17
CA ASN A 401 16.50 8.47 -18.96
C ASN A 401 17.28 8.15 -20.25
N PRO A 402 18.03 9.11 -20.84
CA PRO A 402 18.66 8.93 -22.16
C PRO A 402 19.70 7.80 -22.16
N ASN A 403 20.32 7.52 -21.01
CA ASN A 403 21.38 6.53 -20.87
C ASN A 403 20.89 5.14 -20.46
N ASN A 404 19.57 4.95 -20.33
CA ASN A 404 18.94 3.72 -19.87
C ASN A 404 19.54 3.20 -18.55
N TYR A 405 19.65 4.08 -17.57
CA TYR A 405 20.01 3.69 -16.21
C TYR A 405 18.94 2.75 -15.63
N PHE A 406 19.39 1.74 -14.90
CA PHE A 406 18.50 0.92 -14.10
C PHE A 406 18.08 1.71 -12.85
N ILE A 407 16.81 2.08 -12.77
CA ILE A 407 16.24 2.91 -11.70
C ILE A 407 15.11 2.13 -11.04
N VAL A 408 15.05 2.17 -9.71
CA VAL A 408 13.94 1.58 -8.96
C VAL A 408 12.77 2.57 -8.99
N HIS A 409 11.70 2.20 -9.70
CA HIS A 409 10.56 3.06 -9.93
C HIS A 409 9.65 3.17 -8.71
N CYS A 410 8.86 4.25 -8.65
CA CYS A 410 7.92 4.44 -7.56
C CYS A 410 6.84 3.34 -7.55
N GLY A 411 6.53 2.81 -6.38
CA GLY A 411 5.62 1.70 -6.16
C GLY A 411 6.35 0.35 -6.07
N THR A 412 7.58 0.23 -6.56
CA THR A 412 8.35 -1.02 -6.47
C THR A 412 8.65 -1.43 -5.02
N GLN A 413 8.97 -0.49 -4.14
CA GLN A 413 9.24 -0.81 -2.72
C GLN A 413 7.96 -1.22 -1.99
N THR A 414 6.86 -0.51 -2.26
CA THR A 414 5.52 -0.89 -1.77
C THR A 414 5.13 -2.29 -2.24
N GLY A 415 5.35 -2.59 -3.52
CA GLY A 415 5.09 -3.92 -4.08
C GLY A 415 5.95 -5.00 -3.44
N PHE A 416 7.24 -4.71 -3.21
CA PHE A 416 8.13 -5.63 -2.53
C PHE A 416 7.69 -5.91 -1.10
N TYR A 417 7.27 -4.88 -0.34
CA TYR A 417 6.67 -5.05 0.99
C TYR A 417 5.48 -6.04 0.94
N LEU A 418 4.54 -5.82 0.01
CA LEU A 418 3.36 -6.68 -0.11
C LEU A 418 3.78 -8.12 -0.42
N PHE A 419 4.65 -8.31 -1.41
CA PHE A 419 5.12 -9.64 -1.81
C PHE A 419 5.86 -10.35 -0.67
N SER A 420 6.88 -9.71 -0.10
CA SER A 420 7.72 -10.34 0.91
C SER A 420 6.97 -10.60 2.22
N TYR A 421 6.00 -9.75 2.58
CA TYR A 421 5.13 -10.01 3.70
C TYR A 421 4.20 -11.20 3.44
N MET A 422 3.62 -11.34 2.24
CA MET A 422 2.81 -12.52 1.90
C MET A 422 3.64 -13.81 1.92
N VAL A 423 4.89 -13.77 1.46
CA VAL A 423 5.81 -14.93 1.55
C VAL A 423 6.15 -15.25 3.00
N LEU A 424 6.48 -14.24 3.82
CA LEU A 424 6.74 -14.43 5.24
C LEU A 424 5.51 -15.06 5.93
N ARG A 425 4.32 -14.53 5.66
CA ARG A 425 3.06 -15.07 6.18
C ARG A 425 2.85 -16.52 5.74
N TRP A 426 2.96 -16.81 4.45
CA TRP A 426 2.82 -18.17 3.92
C TRP A 426 3.73 -19.18 4.62
N VAL A 427 4.99 -18.81 4.92
CA VAL A 427 5.92 -19.67 5.68
C VAL A 427 5.49 -19.82 7.14
N LEU A 428 5.16 -18.72 7.82
CA LEU A 428 4.82 -18.72 9.25
C LEU A 428 3.47 -19.37 9.53
N GLU A 429 2.55 -19.31 8.59
CA GLU A 429 1.21 -19.87 8.71
C GLU A 429 1.23 -21.41 8.74
N THR A 430 2.26 -22.03 8.17
CA THR A 430 2.53 -23.46 8.41
C THR A 430 2.72 -23.77 9.88
N ARG A 431 3.19 -22.82 10.70
CA ARG A 431 3.46 -23.00 12.14
C ARG A 431 2.30 -22.57 13.04
N ARG A 432 1.16 -22.19 12.47
CA ARG A 432 -0.03 -21.80 13.24
C ARG A 432 -0.95 -22.98 13.48
N THR A 433 -1.85 -22.80 14.45
CA THR A 433 -2.96 -23.72 14.69
C THR A 433 -4.13 -23.38 13.77
N ASP A 434 -4.99 -24.36 13.50
CA ASP A 434 -6.11 -24.19 12.55
C ASP A 434 -7.10 -23.08 12.94
N VAL A 435 -7.20 -22.77 14.24
CA VAL A 435 -8.05 -21.71 14.78
C VAL A 435 -7.47 -20.30 14.63
N GLU A 436 -6.15 -20.20 14.45
CA GLU A 436 -5.40 -18.94 14.29
C GLU A 436 -5.17 -18.53 12.83
N LEU A 437 -5.60 -19.38 11.89
CA LEU A 437 -5.56 -19.10 10.45
C LEU A 437 -6.46 -17.90 10.09
N VAL A 438 -6.14 -17.23 8.98
CA VAL A 438 -7.01 -16.17 8.44
C VAL A 438 -8.33 -16.78 8.00
N ILE A 439 -8.27 -17.90 7.28
CA ILE A 439 -9.43 -18.77 7.02
C ILE A 439 -9.40 -19.91 8.03
N LYS A 440 -10.04 -19.66 9.18
CA LYS A 440 -10.14 -20.61 10.30
C LYS A 440 -10.56 -22.00 9.82
N HIS A 441 -9.86 -23.03 10.28
CA HIS A 441 -10.09 -24.44 9.97
C HIS A 441 -9.85 -24.88 8.51
N TYR A 442 -9.45 -23.98 7.61
CA TYR A 442 -9.23 -24.30 6.19
C TYR A 442 -7.81 -23.98 5.74
N PHE A 443 -6.84 -24.78 6.18
CA PHE A 443 -5.41 -24.59 5.89
C PHE A 443 -5.10 -24.43 4.39
N VAL A 444 -5.64 -25.29 3.53
CA VAL A 444 -5.36 -25.24 2.08
C VAL A 444 -5.88 -23.94 1.46
N ALA A 445 -7.09 -23.51 1.84
CA ALA A 445 -7.68 -22.28 1.34
C ALA A 445 -6.86 -21.06 1.79
N ASP A 446 -6.38 -21.08 3.03
CA ASP A 446 -5.55 -20.05 3.62
C ASP A 446 -4.18 -19.93 2.91
N MET A 447 -3.51 -21.05 2.64
CA MET A 447 -2.27 -21.07 1.85
C MET A 447 -2.49 -20.54 0.43
N LEU A 448 -3.58 -20.94 -0.23
CA LEU A 448 -3.94 -20.47 -1.57
C LEU A 448 -4.21 -18.96 -1.58
N LEU A 449 -4.85 -18.42 -0.54
CA LEU A 449 -5.09 -16.99 -0.39
C LEU A 449 -3.77 -16.22 -0.37
N PHE A 450 -2.81 -16.62 0.47
CA PHE A 450 -1.50 -15.98 0.53
C PHE A 450 -0.70 -16.12 -0.77
N ALA A 451 -0.77 -17.27 -1.44
CA ALA A 451 -0.13 -17.48 -2.73
C ALA A 451 -0.71 -16.55 -3.82
N LEU A 452 -2.03 -16.41 -3.89
CA LEU A 452 -2.70 -15.51 -4.83
C LEU A 452 -2.32 -14.05 -4.57
N PHE A 453 -2.29 -13.61 -3.31
CA PHE A 453 -1.83 -12.27 -2.96
C PHE A 453 -0.36 -12.04 -3.27
N ALA A 454 0.51 -13.03 -3.07
CA ALA A 454 1.92 -12.96 -3.45
C ALA A 454 2.07 -12.82 -4.97
N LEU A 455 1.33 -13.60 -5.77
CA LEU A 455 1.34 -13.48 -7.24
C LEU A 455 0.83 -12.11 -7.71
N PHE A 456 -0.23 -11.60 -7.09
CA PHE A 456 -0.73 -10.25 -7.36
C PHE A 456 0.31 -9.18 -7.02
N ALA A 457 0.99 -9.30 -5.88
CA ALA A 457 2.05 -8.38 -5.48
C ALA A 457 3.25 -8.45 -6.44
N LEU A 458 3.62 -9.64 -6.93
CA LEU A 458 4.66 -9.81 -7.93
C LEU A 458 4.27 -9.14 -9.27
N PHE A 459 3.04 -9.34 -9.73
CA PHE A 459 2.51 -8.63 -10.88
C PHE A 459 2.57 -7.11 -10.67
N PHE A 460 2.19 -6.63 -9.49
CA PHE A 460 2.24 -5.21 -9.14
C PHE A 460 3.67 -4.66 -9.17
N ILE A 461 4.67 -5.41 -8.68
CA ILE A 461 6.09 -5.05 -8.79
C ILE A 461 6.50 -4.90 -10.25
N VAL A 462 6.20 -5.91 -11.08
CA VAL A 462 6.53 -5.87 -12.53
C VAL A 462 5.82 -4.70 -13.21
N PHE A 463 4.55 -4.47 -12.88
CA PHE A 463 3.79 -3.35 -13.40
C PHE A 463 4.41 -2.00 -12.99
N ALA A 464 4.72 -1.80 -11.71
CA ALA A 464 5.32 -0.56 -11.20
C ALA A 464 6.72 -0.32 -11.79
N GLN A 465 7.52 -1.38 -11.93
CA GLN A 465 8.91 -1.30 -12.38
C GLN A 465 9.05 -1.21 -13.91
N VAL A 466 8.16 -1.84 -14.69
CA VAL A 466 8.35 -1.97 -16.15
C VAL A 466 7.29 -1.23 -16.96
N ILE A 467 6.01 -1.34 -16.57
CA ILE A 467 4.88 -0.87 -17.38
C ILE A 467 4.56 0.59 -17.05
N SER A 468 4.41 0.89 -15.76
CA SER A 468 3.99 2.20 -15.25
C SER A 468 4.86 3.37 -15.74
N PRO A 469 6.21 3.28 -15.72
CA PRO A 469 7.09 4.37 -16.15
C PRO A 469 6.96 4.67 -17.64
N LYS A 470 6.56 3.68 -18.44
CA LYS A 470 6.42 3.81 -19.90
C LYS A 470 5.01 4.20 -20.32
N LYS A 471 3.99 4.00 -19.48
CA LYS A 471 2.59 4.30 -19.82
C LYS A 471 2.01 5.54 -19.12
N TYR A 472 2.35 5.77 -17.86
CA TYR A 472 1.60 6.70 -17.00
C TYR A 472 2.42 7.89 -16.48
N ARG A 473 3.58 8.17 -17.09
CA ARG A 473 4.37 9.34 -16.73
C ARG A 473 3.78 10.63 -17.29
N LYS A 474 3.86 11.69 -16.49
CA LYS A 474 3.45 13.05 -16.80
C LYS A 474 4.60 14.01 -16.58
N ILE A 475 4.54 15.16 -17.24
CA ILE A 475 5.57 16.20 -17.21
C ILE A 475 5.47 16.96 -15.90
N ASP A 476 6.60 17.37 -15.32
CA ASP A 476 6.68 18.04 -14.01
C ASP A 476 6.11 17.25 -12.83
N TRP A 477 5.90 15.94 -13.00
CA TRP A 477 5.51 15.06 -11.91
C TRP A 477 6.72 14.44 -11.25
N LEU A 478 6.71 14.49 -9.92
CA LEU A 478 7.64 13.78 -9.08
C LEU A 478 7.26 12.29 -9.01
N TYR A 479 8.05 11.47 -9.69
CA TYR A 479 8.02 10.00 -9.57
C TYR A 479 9.21 9.55 -8.73
N GLU A 480 10.37 9.34 -9.36
CA GLU A 480 11.58 8.99 -8.67
C GLU A 480 12.38 10.27 -8.40
N LYS A 481 12.14 10.93 -7.27
CA LYS A 481 13.21 11.76 -6.69
C LYS A 481 14.31 10.82 -6.29
N SER A 482 15.28 10.75 -7.16
CA SER A 482 16.53 10.12 -6.85
C SER A 482 17.36 11.25 -6.21
N TYR A 483 17.97 10.90 -5.08
CA TYR A 483 18.51 11.81 -4.08
C TYR A 483 19.88 12.35 -4.34
#